data_AF-A3XCL4-F1
#
_entry.id   AF-A3XCL4-F1
#
_cell.length_a   1.000
_cell.length_b   1.000
_cell.length_c   1.000
_cell.angle_alpha   90.00
_cell.angle_beta   90.00
_cell.angle_gamma   90.00
#
_symmetry.space_group_name_H-M   'P 1'
#
loop_
_entity.id
_entity.type
_entity.pdbx_description
1 polymer ?
#
loop_
_entity_poly.entity_id
_entity_poly.type
_entity_poly.pdbx_seq_one_letter_code
_entity_poly.pdbx_strand_id
1 'polypeptide(L)' 'MNNWMLKLIGIAVLTGGLSACGVDGEPVRPSLNAGVGVSNNGVHAGGSVGLQKGPFNLSLGF' A
#
# COMPACT_ATOMS: atom_id res chain seq x y z
N MET A 1 5.03 5.70 -44.14
CA MET A 1 4.61 5.22 -42.81
C MET A 1 3.15 4.80 -42.89
N ASN A 2 2.88 3.52 -42.65
CA ASN A 2 1.58 2.88 -42.84
C ASN A 2 0.66 3.24 -41.65
N ASN A 3 -0.61 3.50 -41.96
CA ASN A 3 -1.71 3.73 -41.02
C ASN A 3 -1.85 2.62 -39.94
N TRP A 4 -1.40 1.39 -40.23
CA TRP A 4 -1.28 0.32 -39.24
C TRP A 4 -0.27 0.63 -38.13
N MET A 5 0.91 1.15 -38.47
CA MET A 5 1.95 1.47 -37.49
C MET A 5 1.53 2.63 -36.57
N LEU A 6 0.82 3.63 -37.13
CA LEU A 6 0.27 4.74 -36.36
C LEU A 6 -0.74 4.29 -35.30
N LYS A 7 -1.56 3.27 -35.59
CA LYS A 7 -2.50 2.69 -34.62
C LYS A 7 -1.80 1.96 -33.48
N LEU A 8 -0.75 1.20 -33.79
CA LEU A 8 0.03 0.47 -32.77
C LEU A 8 0.75 1.43 -31.81
N ILE A 9 1.33 2.51 -32.35
CA ILE A 9 1.97 3.55 -31.53
C ILE A 9 0.95 4.23 -30.62
N GLY A 10 -0.26 4.53 -31.12
CA GLY A 10 -1.34 5.12 -30.31
C GLY A 10 -1.76 4.25 -29.12
N ILE A 11 -1.91 2.94 -29.32
CA ILE A 11 -2.28 2.00 -28.26
C ILE A 11 -1.15 1.89 -27.20
N ALA A 12 0.10 1.84 -27.63
CA ALA A 12 1.26 1.76 -26.73
C ALA A 12 1.36 2.99 -25.81
N VAL A 13 1.14 4.20 -26.35
CA VAL A 13 1.16 5.45 -25.58
C VAL A 13 0.01 5.51 -24.57
N LEU A 14 -1.19 5.10 -24.97
CA LEU A 14 -2.37 5.08 -24.09
C LEU A 14 -2.19 4.10 -22.92
N THR A 15 -1.57 2.94 -23.18
CA THR A 15 -1.40 1.90 -22.15
C THR A 15 -0.25 2.25 -21.20
N GLY A 16 0.85 2.83 -21.70
CA GLY A 16 1.99 3.27 -20.89
C GLY A 16 1.68 4.45 -19.97
N GLY A 17 0.78 5.36 -20.39
CA GLY A 17 0.34 6.47 -19.55
C GLY A 17 -0.45 6.04 -18.31
N LEU A 18 -1.25 4.96 -18.41
CA LEU A 18 -2.04 4.45 -17.28
C LEU A 18 -1.18 3.79 -16.21
N SER A 19 -0.12 3.07 -16.59
CA SER A 19 0.77 2.41 -15.62
C SER A 19 1.55 3.39 -14.75
N ALA A 20 1.76 4.63 -15.22
CA ALA A 20 2.45 5.67 -14.43
C ALA A 20 1.55 6.34 -13.38
N CYS A 21 0.22 6.14 -13.43
CA CYS A 21 -0.72 6.80 -12.53
C CYS A 21 -1.06 5.98 -11.25
N GLY A 22 -0.44 4.81 -11.03
CA GLY A 22 -0.79 4.00 -9.84
C GLY A 22 0.20 2.93 -9.36
N VAL A 23 1.38 2.78 -9.99
CA VAL A 23 2.39 1.81 -9.51
C VAL A 23 3.32 2.39 -8.45
N ASP A 24 3.49 3.72 -8.43
CA ASP A 24 4.12 4.47 -7.34
C ASP A 24 3.05 4.84 -6.30
N GLY A 25 2.34 3.81 -5.80
CA GLY A 25 1.34 3.99 -4.76
C GLY A 25 1.97 4.67 -3.55
N GLU A 26 1.26 5.64 -2.98
CA GLU A 26 1.71 6.50 -1.89
C GLU A 26 2.40 5.66 -0.81
N PRO A 27 3.52 6.14 -0.22
CA PRO A 27 4.27 5.38 0.76
C PRO A 27 3.33 4.89 1.86
N VAL A 28 3.14 3.56 1.91
CA VAL A 28 2.31 2.88 2.93
C VAL A 28 2.85 3.31 4.27
N ARG A 29 2.04 3.96 5.09
CA ARG A 29 2.46 4.42 6.41
C ARG A 29 2.36 3.25 7.39
N PRO A 30 3.49 2.65 7.81
CA PRO A 30 3.43 1.62 8.84
C PRO A 30 3.00 2.28 10.15
N SER A 31 2.02 1.69 10.83
CA SER A 31 1.62 2.04 12.18
C SER A 31 2.25 1.02 13.12
N LEU A 32 2.94 1.49 14.16
CA LEU A 32 3.48 0.64 15.22
C LEU A 32 2.82 1.04 16.53
N ASN A 33 2.18 0.09 17.18
CA ASN A 33 1.61 0.26 18.50
C ASN A 33 2.33 -0.69 19.46
N ALA A 34 2.86 -0.16 20.55
CA ALA A 34 3.49 -0.96 21.60
C ALA A 34 3.04 -0.39 22.94
N GLY A 35 2.55 -1.27 23.82
CA GLY A 35 1.98 -0.88 25.10
C GLY A 35 2.37 -1.86 26.19
N VAL A 36 2.52 -1.34 27.40
CA VAL A 36 2.69 -2.15 28.61
C VAL A 36 1.50 -1.90 29.50
N GLY A 37 0.67 -2.91 29.69
CA GLY A 37 -0.48 -2.87 30.58
C GLY A 37 -0.11 -3.39 31.96
N VAL A 38 -0.45 -2.63 32.99
CA VAL A 38 -0.31 -3.03 34.39
C VAL A 38 -1.71 -3.25 34.94
N SER A 39 -1.97 -4.46 35.42
CA SER A 39 -3.24 -4.85 36.04
C SER A 39 -2.97 -5.52 37.39
N ASN A 40 -4.01 -5.68 38.22
CA ASN A 40 -3.91 -6.40 39.49
C ASN A 40 -3.42 -7.86 39.32
N ASN A 41 -3.57 -8.44 38.12
CA ASN A 41 -3.08 -9.78 37.77
C ASN A 41 -1.65 -9.80 37.20
N GLY A 42 -0.94 -8.68 37.19
CA GLY A 42 0.45 -8.58 36.73
C GLY A 42 0.65 -7.61 35.56
N VAL A 43 1.86 -7.65 34.99
CA VAL A 43 2.29 -6.78 33.88
C VAL A 43 2.32 -7.59 32.59
N HIS A 44 1.68 -7.08 31.54
CA HIS A 44 1.72 -7.65 30.20
C HIS A 44 2.23 -6.60 29.20
N ALA A 45 3.15 -7.01 28.34
CA ALA A 45 3.55 -6.22 27.19
C ALA A 45 2.83 -6.78 25.96
N GLY A 46 2.23 -5.88 25.17
CA GLY A 46 1.57 -6.22 23.92
C GLY A 46 1.94 -5.22 22.85
N GLY A 47 1.92 -5.66 21.61
CA GLY A 47 2.26 -4.82 20.47
C GLY A 47 1.43 -5.17 19.25
N SER A 48 1.25 -4.21 18.35
CA SER A 48 0.67 -4.43 17.03
C SER A 48 1.38 -3.62 15.96
N VAL A 49 1.47 -4.22 14.79
CA VAL A 49 1.98 -3.58 13.57
C VAL A 49 0.84 -3.51 12.57
N GLY A 50 0.67 -2.34 11.97
CA GLY A 50 -0.39 -2.03 11.02
C GLY A 50 0.16 -1.48 9.71
N LEU A 51 -0.46 -1.85 8.61
CA LEU A 51 -0.21 -1.28 7.28
C LEU A 51 -1.53 -0.69 6.78
N GLN A 52 -1.47 0.57 6.33
CA GLN A 52 -2.63 1.27 5.79
C GLN A 52 -2.30 1.78 4.38
N LYS A 53 -3.10 1.35 3.39
CA LYS A 53 -2.98 1.77 1.99
C LYS A 53 -4.37 2.10 1.45
N GLY A 54 -4.70 3.39 1.40
CA GLY A 54 -6.04 3.85 1.03
C GLY A 54 -7.12 3.20 1.92
N PRO A 55 -8.16 2.56 1.35
CA PRO A 55 -9.20 1.87 2.12
C PRO A 55 -8.76 0.53 2.72
N PHE A 56 -7.57 0.02 2.35
CA PHE A 56 -7.08 -1.28 2.82
C PHE A 56 -6.28 -1.14 4.13
N ASN A 57 -6.62 -2.00 5.10
CA ASN A 57 -6.07 -2.00 6.45
C ASN A 57 -5.67 -3.42 6.85
N LEU A 58 -4.42 -3.62 7.23
CA LEU A 58 -3.93 -4.88 7.78
C LEU A 58 -3.29 -4.61 9.14
N SER A 59 -3.62 -5.40 10.17
CA SER A 59 -2.99 -5.29 11.49
C SER A 59 -2.68 -6.68 12.04
N LEU A 60 -1.47 -6.86 12.58
CA LEU A 60 -1.04 -8.05 13.31
C LEU A 60 -0.60 -7.64 14.71
N GLY A 61 -1.12 -8.32 15.74
CA GLY A 61 -0.77 -8.09 17.14
C GLY A 61 -0.21 -9.33 17.83
N PHE A 62 0.52 -9.12 18.93
CA PHE A 62 1.05 -10.14 19.83
C PHE A 62 0.97 -9.69 21.29
#